data_AF-A0A7G8UZC7-F1
#
_entry.id   AF-A0A7G8UZC7-F1
#
_cell.length_a   1.000
_cell.length_b   1.000
_cell.length_c   1.000
_cell.angle_alpha   90.00
_cell.angle_beta   90.00
_cell.angle_gamma   90.00
#
_symmetry.space_group_name_H-M   'P 1'
#
loop_
_entity.id
_entity.type
_entity.pdbx_description
1 polymer ?
#
loop_
_entity_poly.entity_id
_entity_poly.type
_entity_poly.pdbx_seq_one_letter_code
_entity_poly.pdbx_strand_id
1 'polypeptide(L)'
;MNTKTYTISLLKLTMLTLLTSTTLYAQNKPSRTHIGLVYPLSSNGKHAPLDSNTFSLNIIAGVSAAEDGFTLAGLTNIIHHTSKGVQIAGFSNHIGQKATGTRVAGFMNLTGESEGVSLAGFLNKSKDMKGAQVAGFLNKSKDVSAQVAGFTNLADNVKSVQVAGFLNKSKNASSQVAGFMNIAKKVKGVQIAAFMNVADSSDYPIGLINLIKNGEKSLGVSVDDNLTTLLTFRSGGRILYGILGVGYNFKNDKKVYAAEAGLGAHVYTSQAFRMNIELAAITLEDFKAGEYFKSSIRILPAFKIAPHMEVFGGPTINYVNTNTAEGRELTEKFISKWDSETSTRFQGIYAGYTVGIQYVF
;
A
#
# COMPACT_ATOMS: atom_id res chain seq x y z
N MET A 1 14.67 10.18 29.05
CA MET A 1 13.27 9.68 29.12
C MET A 1 13.04 8.71 27.98
N ASN A 2 12.62 7.48 28.28
CA ASN A 2 12.76 6.30 27.40
C ASN A 2 11.50 6.08 26.53
N THR A 3 11.47 6.63 25.32
CA THR A 3 10.35 6.56 24.38
C THR A 3 9.95 5.13 23.99
N LYS A 4 10.89 4.18 23.97
CA LYS A 4 10.61 2.76 23.65
C LYS A 4 9.70 2.07 24.68
N THR A 5 9.82 2.42 25.96
CA THR A 5 9.03 1.80 27.03
C THR A 5 7.55 2.18 26.92
N TYR A 6 7.28 3.44 26.54
CA TYR A 6 5.91 3.94 26.36
C TYR A 6 5.21 3.31 25.16
N THR A 7 5.92 3.09 24.04
CA THR A 7 5.32 2.45 22.86
C THR A 7 4.92 1.00 23.14
N ILE A 8 5.74 0.27 23.90
CA ILE A 8 5.45 -1.13 24.29
C ILE A 8 4.31 -1.18 25.30
N SER A 9 4.26 -0.26 26.28
CA SER A 9 3.13 -0.18 27.22
C SER A 9 1.82 0.20 26.53
N LEU A 10 1.86 1.12 25.56
CA LEU A 10 0.68 1.52 24.81
C LEU A 10 0.17 0.37 23.94
N LEU A 11 1.07 -0.39 23.29
CA LEU A 11 0.69 -1.55 22.49
C LEU A 11 0.04 -2.65 23.36
N LYS A 12 0.60 -2.91 24.56
CA LYS A 12 0.02 -3.84 25.54
C LYS A 12 -1.36 -3.38 26.02
N LEU A 13 -1.52 -2.09 26.30
CA LEU A 13 -2.79 -1.52 26.75
C LEU A 13 -3.86 -1.58 25.64
N THR A 14 -3.47 -1.35 24.39
CA THR A 14 -4.36 -1.44 23.22
C THR A 14 -4.77 -2.89 22.94
N MET A 15 -3.83 -3.83 23.10
CA MET A 15 -4.12 -5.26 22.97
C MET A 15 -5.02 -5.76 24.11
N LEU A 16 -4.82 -5.24 25.34
CA LEU A 16 -5.65 -5.56 26.50
C LEU A 16 -7.06 -5.00 26.37
N THR A 17 -7.24 -3.79 25.83
CA THR A 17 -8.58 -3.22 25.57
C THR A 17 -9.31 -3.88 24.40
N LEU A 18 -8.59 -4.37 23.38
CA LEU A 18 -9.19 -5.24 22.37
C LEU A 18 -9.65 -6.59 22.97
N LEU A 19 -8.92 -7.12 23.95
CA LEU A 19 -9.28 -8.37 24.64
C LEU A 19 -10.47 -8.21 25.61
N THR A 20 -10.70 -7.04 26.19
CA THR A 20 -11.80 -6.82 27.18
C THR A 20 -13.13 -6.40 26.58
N SER A 21 -13.23 -6.21 25.26
CA SER A 21 -14.46 -5.75 24.60
C SER A 21 -15.52 -6.84 24.30
N THR A 22 -15.35 -8.07 24.80
CA THR A 22 -16.37 -9.11 24.65
C THR A 22 -17.48 -8.96 25.69
N THR A 23 -18.67 -8.58 25.24
CA THR A 23 -19.90 -8.64 26.04
C THR A 23 -20.24 -10.10 26.33
N LEU A 24 -20.15 -10.50 27.61
CA LEU A 24 -20.63 -11.77 28.12
C LEU A 24 -22.17 -11.76 28.14
N TYR A 25 -22.78 -12.28 27.07
CA TYR A 25 -24.18 -12.71 27.12
C TYR A 25 -24.22 -14.17 27.54
N ALA A 26 -24.38 -14.42 28.84
CA ALA A 26 -24.74 -15.73 29.35
C ALA A 26 -26.21 -16.01 28.97
N GLN A 27 -26.44 -16.98 28.08
CA GLN A 27 -27.76 -17.56 27.83
C GLN A 27 -27.73 -19.06 28.08
N ASN A 28 -28.66 -19.52 28.93
CA ASN A 28 -28.90 -20.91 29.30
C ASN A 28 -29.29 -21.76 28.07
N LYS A 29 -28.31 -22.34 27.39
CA LYS A 29 -28.44 -23.60 26.66
C LYS A 29 -27.66 -24.67 27.42
N PRO A 30 -28.01 -25.97 27.35
CA PRO A 30 -27.17 -27.01 27.91
C PRO A 30 -25.75 -26.88 27.32
N SER A 31 -24.84 -26.38 28.14
CA SER A 31 -23.46 -26.09 27.78
C SER A 31 -22.73 -27.42 27.62
N ARG A 32 -22.51 -27.87 26.38
CA ARG A 32 -21.63 -29.02 26.13
C ARG A 32 -20.20 -28.51 26.09
N THR A 33 -19.45 -28.93 27.10
CA THR A 33 -18.02 -28.70 27.24
C THR A 33 -17.27 -29.83 26.52
N HIS A 34 -16.43 -29.48 25.55
CA HIS A 34 -15.58 -30.43 24.84
C HIS A 34 -14.14 -30.31 25.30
N ILE A 35 -13.64 -31.33 25.99
CA ILE A 35 -12.24 -31.39 26.42
C ILE A 35 -11.60 -32.61 25.75
N GLY A 36 -10.48 -32.41 25.06
CA GLY A 36 -9.83 -33.49 24.31
C GLY A 36 -8.31 -33.39 24.23
N LEU A 37 -7.67 -34.54 24.07
CA LEU A 37 -6.25 -34.60 23.71
C LEU A 37 -6.12 -34.48 22.19
N VAL A 38 -6.73 -35.42 21.48
CA VAL A 38 -6.75 -35.53 20.01
C VAL A 38 -7.98 -36.34 19.63
N TYR A 39 -8.67 -36.03 18.53
CA TYR A 39 -9.76 -36.88 18.08
C TYR A 39 -9.29 -38.34 17.85
N PRO A 40 -10.03 -39.37 18.31
CA PRO A 40 -11.31 -39.34 19.04
C PRO A 40 -11.18 -39.34 20.58
N LEU A 41 -9.97 -39.24 21.14
CA LEU A 41 -9.70 -39.15 22.58
C LEU A 41 -10.12 -37.77 23.14
N SER A 42 -11.43 -37.63 23.39
CA SER A 42 -12.07 -36.44 23.96
C SER A 42 -13.35 -36.78 24.71
N SER A 43 -13.92 -35.82 25.46
CA SER A 43 -15.20 -35.96 26.16
C SER A 43 -16.38 -36.31 25.24
N ASN A 44 -16.28 -35.99 23.94
CA ASN A 44 -17.30 -36.28 22.93
C ASN A 44 -16.97 -37.57 22.13
N GLY A 45 -15.81 -38.19 22.38
CA GLY A 45 -15.42 -39.46 21.77
C GLY A 45 -15.45 -39.44 20.24
N LYS A 46 -15.95 -40.54 19.65
CA LYS A 46 -16.13 -40.68 18.19
C LYS A 46 -17.25 -39.80 17.62
N HIS A 47 -18.16 -39.33 18.47
CA HIS A 47 -19.31 -38.49 18.08
C HIS A 47 -18.95 -37.01 17.92
N ALA A 48 -17.74 -36.61 18.33
CA ALA A 48 -17.29 -35.22 18.27
C ALA A 48 -17.62 -34.51 16.93
N PRO A 49 -17.39 -35.08 15.73
CA PRO A 49 -17.72 -34.44 14.45
C PRO A 49 -19.20 -34.11 14.23
N LEU A 50 -20.10 -34.68 15.05
CA LEU A 50 -21.56 -34.50 15.03
C LEU A 50 -22.06 -33.66 16.22
N ASP A 51 -21.20 -33.37 17.20
CA ASP A 51 -21.57 -32.64 18.41
C ASP A 51 -21.27 -31.14 18.31
N SER A 52 -22.15 -30.34 18.91
CA SER A 52 -22.01 -28.90 19.05
C SER A 52 -21.65 -28.52 20.48
N ASN A 53 -20.71 -27.60 20.64
CA ASN A 53 -20.16 -27.21 21.95
C ASN A 53 -20.25 -25.70 22.17
N THR A 54 -20.33 -25.29 23.43
CA THR A 54 -20.28 -23.86 23.85
C THR A 54 -18.91 -23.48 24.40
N PHE A 55 -18.15 -24.47 24.83
CA PHE A 55 -16.77 -24.31 25.29
C PHE A 55 -15.95 -25.53 24.87
N SER A 56 -14.80 -25.30 24.26
CA SER A 56 -13.93 -26.35 23.76
C SER A 56 -12.46 -26.10 24.07
N LEU A 57 -11.80 -27.09 24.68
CA LEU A 57 -10.38 -27.07 25.02
C LEU A 57 -9.73 -28.37 24.53
N ASN A 58 -8.92 -28.27 23.48
CA ASN A 58 -8.24 -29.42 22.89
C ASN A 58 -6.72 -29.24 22.95
N ILE A 59 -5.98 -30.24 23.44
CA ILE A 59 -4.53 -30.12 23.59
C ILE A 59 -3.82 -30.18 22.23
N ILE A 60 -4.24 -31.06 21.32
CA ILE A 60 -3.65 -31.22 19.98
C ILE A 60 -4.66 -30.79 18.92
N ALA A 61 -5.75 -31.54 18.78
CA ALA A 61 -6.73 -31.35 17.72
C ALA A 61 -8.16 -31.44 18.25
N GLY A 62 -8.94 -30.38 18.05
CA GLY A 62 -10.38 -30.34 18.30
C GLY A 62 -11.16 -30.62 17.02
N VAL A 63 -12.10 -31.56 17.08
CA VAL A 63 -13.01 -31.86 15.96
C VAL A 63 -14.44 -31.72 16.46
N SER A 64 -15.25 -30.90 15.82
CA SER A 64 -16.66 -30.70 16.18
C SER A 64 -17.58 -30.43 14.99
N ALA A 65 -18.88 -30.61 15.18
CA ALA A 65 -19.89 -30.17 14.21
C ALA A 65 -19.99 -28.64 14.19
N ALA A 66 -20.15 -28.04 15.38
CA ALA A 66 -20.28 -26.60 15.55
C ALA A 66 -19.75 -26.13 16.93
N GLU A 67 -19.38 -24.86 16.99
CA GLU A 67 -18.92 -24.19 18.22
C GLU A 67 -19.71 -22.88 18.42
N ASP A 68 -20.30 -22.67 19.59
CA ASP A 68 -21.06 -21.46 19.98
C ASP A 68 -20.48 -20.87 21.27
N GLY A 69 -19.22 -20.45 21.19
CA GLY A 69 -18.51 -19.79 22.28
C GLY A 69 -16.99 -19.77 22.11
N PHE A 70 -16.27 -20.15 23.16
CA PHE A 70 -14.81 -20.11 23.19
C PHE A 70 -14.23 -21.48 22.83
N THR A 71 -13.31 -21.50 21.87
CA THR A 71 -12.61 -22.70 21.40
C THR A 71 -11.11 -22.45 21.40
N LEU A 72 -10.36 -23.33 22.07
CA LEU A 72 -8.90 -23.33 22.07
C LEU A 72 -8.38 -24.72 21.66
N ALA A 73 -7.47 -24.75 20.68
CA ALA A 73 -6.69 -25.94 20.35
C ALA A 73 -5.19 -25.65 20.38
N GLY A 74 -4.39 -26.58 20.92
CA GLY A 74 -2.94 -26.44 20.89
C GLY A 74 -2.38 -26.46 19.46
N LEU A 75 -2.95 -27.25 18.53
CA LEU A 75 -2.57 -27.20 17.11
C LEU A 75 -3.73 -26.83 16.20
N THR A 76 -4.82 -27.59 16.16
CA THR A 76 -5.87 -27.40 15.14
C THR A 76 -7.30 -27.50 15.68
N ASN A 77 -8.17 -26.64 15.17
CA ASN A 77 -9.62 -26.78 15.28
C ASN A 77 -10.20 -27.14 13.91
N ILE A 78 -10.98 -28.21 13.84
CA ILE A 78 -11.72 -28.65 12.66
C ILE A 78 -13.22 -28.64 13.02
N ILE A 79 -13.93 -27.63 12.52
CA ILE A 79 -15.35 -27.41 12.76
C ILE A 79 -16.08 -27.62 11.44
N HIS A 80 -16.86 -28.68 11.32
CA HIS A 80 -17.48 -29.07 10.05
C HIS A 80 -18.50 -28.06 9.53
N HIS A 81 -19.24 -27.40 10.44
CA HIS A 81 -20.31 -26.46 10.08
C HIS A 81 -19.93 -25.05 10.53
N THR A 82 -20.47 -24.61 11.66
CA THR A 82 -20.49 -23.19 12.05
C THR A 82 -19.73 -22.96 13.33
N SER A 83 -19.09 -21.79 13.41
CA SER A 83 -18.46 -21.31 14.63
C SER A 83 -18.97 -19.93 14.97
N LYS A 84 -19.28 -19.68 16.24
CA LYS A 84 -19.62 -18.36 16.78
C LYS A 84 -18.81 -18.12 18.04
N GLY A 85 -18.18 -16.95 18.16
CA GLY A 85 -17.37 -16.57 19.33
C GLY A 85 -15.88 -16.44 19.01
N VAL A 86 -15.01 -16.91 19.91
CA VAL A 86 -13.55 -16.79 19.80
C VAL A 86 -12.93 -18.16 19.53
N GLN A 87 -12.15 -18.28 18.45
CA GLN A 87 -11.44 -19.51 18.10
C GLN A 87 -9.94 -19.24 18.06
N ILE A 88 -9.17 -20.00 18.84
CA ILE A 88 -7.72 -19.91 18.92
C ILE A 88 -7.12 -21.28 18.63
N ALA A 89 -6.15 -21.32 17.72
CA ALA A 89 -5.39 -22.53 17.39
C ALA A 89 -3.90 -22.21 17.27
N GLY A 90 -3.03 -23.04 17.83
CA GLY A 90 -1.58 -22.84 17.70
C GLY A 90 -1.08 -22.95 16.26
N PHE A 91 -1.76 -23.72 15.41
CA PHE A 91 -1.42 -23.86 13.99
C PHE A 91 -2.57 -23.44 13.06
N SER A 92 -3.76 -24.03 13.17
CA SER A 92 -4.83 -23.81 12.18
C SER A 92 -6.27 -23.87 12.69
N ASN A 93 -7.14 -23.03 12.13
CA ASN A 93 -8.59 -23.19 12.26
C ASN A 93 -9.21 -23.51 10.89
N HIS A 94 -9.99 -24.59 10.82
CA HIS A 94 -10.71 -25.04 9.64
C HIS A 94 -12.22 -25.04 9.95
N ILE A 95 -12.98 -24.14 9.32
CA ILE A 95 -14.43 -24.00 9.55
C ILE A 95 -15.16 -24.16 8.22
N GLY A 96 -15.93 -25.23 8.07
CA GLY A 96 -16.49 -25.63 6.77
C GLY A 96 -17.48 -24.62 6.18
N GLN A 97 -18.33 -24.02 7.02
CA GLN A 97 -19.39 -23.11 6.58
C GLN A 97 -19.14 -21.69 7.06
N LYS A 98 -19.81 -21.24 8.12
CA LYS A 98 -19.79 -19.85 8.57
C LYS A 98 -19.07 -19.70 9.91
N ALA A 99 -18.18 -18.71 10.01
CA ALA A 99 -17.59 -18.27 11.26
C ALA A 99 -17.99 -16.84 11.60
N THR A 100 -18.54 -16.61 12.79
CA THR A 100 -18.85 -15.27 13.31
C THR A 100 -18.07 -15.00 14.58
N GLY A 101 -17.19 -13.99 14.56
CA GLY A 101 -16.39 -13.57 15.71
C GLY A 101 -14.91 -13.43 15.38
N THR A 102 -14.04 -13.83 16.32
CA THR A 102 -12.59 -13.63 16.22
C THR A 102 -11.89 -14.97 16.07
N ARG A 103 -11.04 -15.07 15.05
CA ARG A 103 -10.25 -16.27 14.76
C ARG A 103 -8.78 -15.96 14.78
N VAL A 104 -8.02 -16.74 15.54
CA VAL A 104 -6.58 -16.60 15.69
C VAL A 104 -5.92 -17.94 15.43
N ALA A 105 -5.01 -17.98 14.47
CA ALA A 105 -4.20 -19.15 14.18
C ALA A 105 -2.72 -18.78 14.09
N GLY A 106 -1.84 -19.61 14.65
CA GLY A 106 -0.39 -19.37 14.49
C GLY A 106 0.09 -19.46 13.04
N PHE A 107 -0.58 -20.25 12.19
CA PHE A 107 -0.22 -20.38 10.78
C PHE A 107 -1.37 -20.01 9.83
N MET A 108 -2.52 -20.69 9.87
CA MET A 108 -3.59 -20.44 8.90
C MET A 108 -5.02 -20.50 9.44
N ASN A 109 -5.90 -19.67 8.88
CA ASN A 109 -7.34 -19.85 9.02
C ASN A 109 -8.00 -20.12 7.67
N LEU A 110 -8.76 -21.20 7.57
CA LEU A 110 -9.56 -21.58 6.40
C LEU A 110 -11.04 -21.60 6.77
N THR A 111 -11.87 -20.85 6.03
CA THR A 111 -13.30 -20.74 6.34
C THR A 111 -14.13 -20.63 5.07
N GLY A 112 -15.38 -21.08 5.09
CA GLY A 112 -16.35 -20.73 4.04
C GLY A 112 -16.67 -19.23 4.08
N GLU A 113 -17.67 -18.83 4.84
CA GLU A 113 -18.03 -17.44 5.09
C GLU A 113 -17.51 -16.99 6.45
N SER A 114 -17.00 -15.75 6.54
CA SER A 114 -16.55 -15.20 7.81
C SER A 114 -17.13 -13.83 8.07
N GLU A 115 -17.41 -13.55 9.33
CA GLU A 115 -17.90 -12.27 9.83
C GLU A 115 -17.12 -11.93 11.10
N GLY A 116 -16.44 -10.78 11.14
CA GLY A 116 -15.56 -10.39 12.25
C GLY A 116 -14.09 -10.31 11.85
N VAL A 117 -13.19 -10.84 12.68
CA VAL A 117 -11.73 -10.65 12.53
C VAL A 117 -11.03 -12.00 12.37
N SER A 118 -10.08 -12.08 11.44
CA SER A 118 -9.23 -13.27 11.25
C SER A 118 -7.77 -12.90 11.25
N LEU A 119 -7.02 -13.47 12.20
CA LEU A 119 -5.60 -13.25 12.41
C LEU A 119 -4.85 -14.56 12.17
N ALA A 120 -3.87 -14.55 11.28
CA ALA A 120 -3.04 -15.71 10.98
C ALA A 120 -1.56 -15.32 10.87
N GLY A 121 -0.64 -16.17 11.31
CA GLY A 121 0.79 -15.93 11.08
C GLY A 121 1.18 -15.98 9.60
N PHE A 122 0.47 -16.76 8.77
CA PHE A 122 0.78 -16.93 7.36
C PHE A 122 -0.41 -16.67 6.42
N LEU A 123 -1.53 -17.35 6.60
CA LEU A 123 -2.63 -17.35 5.62
C LEU A 123 -4.02 -17.18 6.26
N ASN A 124 -4.82 -16.23 5.77
CA ASN A 124 -6.27 -16.29 5.90
C ASN A 124 -6.91 -16.54 4.54
N LYS A 125 -7.78 -17.55 4.46
CA LYS A 125 -8.60 -17.82 3.28
C LYS A 125 -10.06 -17.94 3.70
N SER A 126 -10.91 -17.12 3.10
CA SER A 126 -12.35 -17.32 3.14
C SER A 126 -12.96 -17.20 1.73
N LYS A 127 -14.17 -17.72 1.53
CA LYS A 127 -14.96 -17.40 0.34
C LYS A 127 -15.40 -15.94 0.42
N ASP A 128 -16.02 -15.56 1.53
CA ASP A 128 -16.47 -14.19 1.82
C ASP A 128 -16.02 -13.76 3.22
N MET A 129 -15.71 -12.48 3.39
CA MET A 129 -15.32 -11.87 4.66
C MET A 129 -16.10 -10.57 4.90
N LYS A 130 -17.00 -10.58 5.87
CA LYS A 130 -17.61 -9.35 6.41
C LYS A 130 -16.79 -8.89 7.61
N GLY A 131 -15.69 -8.18 7.33
CA GLY A 131 -14.77 -7.71 8.37
C GLY A 131 -13.33 -7.67 7.89
N ALA A 132 -12.40 -8.04 8.78
CA ALA A 132 -10.97 -7.85 8.57
C ALA A 132 -10.19 -9.18 8.53
N GLN A 133 -9.25 -9.28 7.58
CA GLN A 133 -8.23 -10.35 7.57
C GLN A 133 -6.84 -9.73 7.76
N VAL A 134 -6.06 -10.28 8.68
CA VAL A 134 -4.66 -9.90 8.91
C VAL A 134 -3.79 -11.14 8.89
N ALA A 135 -2.82 -11.18 7.97
CA ALA A 135 -1.93 -12.31 7.81
C ALA A 135 -0.47 -11.87 7.67
N GLY A 136 0.48 -12.69 8.12
CA GLY A 136 1.90 -12.41 7.87
C GLY A 136 2.30 -12.53 6.39
N PHE A 137 1.59 -13.35 5.59
CA PHE A 137 1.93 -13.54 4.18
C PHE A 137 0.77 -13.27 3.22
N LEU A 138 -0.35 -13.98 3.33
CA LEU A 138 -1.43 -13.93 2.33
C LEU A 138 -2.82 -13.83 2.97
N ASN A 139 -3.64 -12.89 2.48
CA ASN A 139 -5.09 -12.94 2.65
C ASN A 139 -5.79 -13.19 1.31
N LYS A 140 -6.80 -14.06 1.30
CA LYS A 140 -7.63 -14.35 0.13
C LYS A 140 -9.10 -14.40 0.51
N SER A 141 -9.90 -13.64 -0.22
CA SER A 141 -11.36 -13.73 -0.19
C SER A 141 -11.97 -13.26 -1.52
N LYS A 142 -13.27 -13.38 -1.71
CA LYS A 142 -13.98 -12.74 -2.81
C LYS A 142 -14.40 -11.34 -2.38
N ASP A 143 -15.15 -11.25 -1.30
CA ASP A 143 -15.58 -9.99 -0.70
C ASP A 143 -14.90 -9.77 0.66
N VAL A 144 -14.43 -8.55 0.93
CA VAL A 144 -13.79 -8.19 2.20
C VAL A 144 -13.98 -6.71 2.56
N SER A 145 -14.06 -6.39 3.85
CA SER A 145 -14.04 -4.99 4.28
C SER A 145 -12.60 -4.46 4.28
N ALA A 146 -11.70 -5.12 5.01
CA ALA A 146 -10.28 -4.75 5.07
C ALA A 146 -9.35 -5.98 5.03
N GLN A 147 -8.22 -5.87 4.33
CA GLN A 147 -7.16 -6.88 4.37
C GLN A 147 -5.79 -6.24 4.61
N VAL A 148 -4.99 -6.85 5.49
CA VAL A 148 -3.61 -6.46 5.77
C VAL A 148 -2.73 -7.69 5.70
N ALA A 149 -1.76 -7.72 4.80
CA ALA A 149 -0.83 -8.84 4.64
C ALA A 149 0.62 -8.36 4.61
N GLY A 150 1.54 -9.15 5.15
CA GLY A 150 2.97 -8.85 4.99
C GLY A 150 3.45 -8.99 3.55
N PHE A 151 2.78 -9.80 2.71
CA PHE A 151 3.18 -9.98 1.31
C PHE A 151 2.06 -9.69 0.30
N THR A 152 0.95 -10.43 0.31
CA THR A 152 -0.08 -10.34 -0.74
C THR A 152 -1.52 -10.32 -0.20
N ASN A 153 -2.37 -9.48 -0.77
CA ASN A 153 -3.83 -9.56 -0.60
C ASN A 153 -4.52 -9.82 -1.95
N LEU A 154 -5.44 -10.78 -1.96
CA LEU A 154 -6.27 -11.12 -3.12
C LEU A 154 -7.75 -11.01 -2.74
N ALA A 155 -8.48 -10.16 -3.46
CA ALA A 155 -9.93 -10.03 -3.35
C ALA A 155 -10.58 -9.84 -4.73
N ASP A 156 -11.89 -9.98 -4.82
CA ASP A 156 -12.66 -9.40 -5.92
C ASP A 156 -13.13 -7.99 -5.53
N ASN A 157 -13.74 -7.83 -4.34
CA ASN A 157 -14.24 -6.55 -3.85
C ASN A 157 -13.73 -6.22 -2.45
N VAL A 158 -13.20 -5.01 -2.30
CA VAL A 158 -12.67 -4.46 -1.05
C VAL A 158 -13.43 -3.20 -0.71
N LYS A 159 -14.17 -3.22 0.39
CA LYS A 159 -15.02 -2.07 0.77
C LYS A 159 -14.22 -0.89 1.32
N SER A 160 -13.12 -1.15 2.02
CA SER A 160 -12.35 -0.11 2.72
C SER A 160 -10.90 -0.05 2.26
N VAL A 161 -10.05 -0.99 2.68
CA VAL A 161 -8.61 -0.88 2.42
C VAL A 161 -7.97 -2.26 2.22
N GLN A 162 -7.00 -2.32 1.29
CA GLN A 162 -6.02 -3.40 1.19
C GLN A 162 -4.62 -2.84 1.44
N VAL A 163 -3.87 -3.46 2.35
CA VAL A 163 -2.48 -3.10 2.65
C VAL A 163 -1.59 -4.34 2.54
N ALA A 164 -0.58 -4.30 1.67
CA ALA A 164 0.33 -5.41 1.46
C ALA A 164 1.79 -4.94 1.40
N GLY A 165 2.74 -5.76 1.86
CA GLY A 165 4.16 -5.46 1.67
C GLY A 165 4.61 -5.55 0.20
N PHE A 166 3.95 -6.37 -0.62
CA PHE A 166 4.34 -6.55 -2.03
C PHE A 166 3.20 -6.27 -3.01
N LEU A 167 2.08 -7.01 -2.93
CA LEU A 167 1.02 -6.97 -3.96
C LEU A 167 -0.39 -6.89 -3.35
N ASN A 168 -1.20 -5.94 -3.82
CA ASN A 168 -2.67 -6.05 -3.72
C ASN A 168 -3.29 -6.30 -5.08
N LYS A 169 -4.22 -7.26 -5.16
CA LYS A 169 -5.01 -7.52 -6.36
C LYS A 169 -6.50 -7.53 -6.03
N SER A 170 -7.27 -6.73 -6.76
CA SER A 170 -8.73 -6.67 -6.65
C SER A 170 -9.41 -6.46 -8.00
N LYS A 171 -10.74 -6.61 -8.08
CA LYS A 171 -11.53 -6.02 -9.18
C LYS A 171 -11.97 -4.62 -8.78
N ASN A 172 -12.55 -4.48 -7.60
CA ASN A 172 -12.99 -3.20 -7.04
C ASN A 172 -12.34 -2.98 -5.68
N ALA A 173 -11.73 -1.82 -5.48
CA ALA A 173 -11.22 -1.40 -4.17
C ALA A 173 -11.61 0.04 -3.87
N SER A 174 -11.81 0.34 -2.59
CA SER A 174 -11.82 1.73 -2.14
C SER A 174 -10.39 2.28 -2.15
N SER A 175 -9.48 1.75 -1.33
CA SER A 175 -8.06 2.15 -1.36
C SER A 175 -7.12 0.94 -1.33
N GLN A 176 -5.95 1.07 -1.95
CA GLN A 176 -4.90 0.05 -1.93
C GLN A 176 -3.53 0.67 -1.63
N VAL A 177 -2.76 0.01 -0.77
CA VAL A 177 -1.38 0.38 -0.44
C VAL A 177 -0.50 -0.85 -0.51
N ALA A 178 0.47 -0.85 -1.42
CA ALA A 178 1.41 -1.94 -1.61
C ALA A 178 2.85 -1.42 -1.57
N GLY A 179 3.78 -2.22 -1.07
CA GLY A 179 5.19 -1.86 -1.17
C GLY A 179 5.71 -1.91 -2.61
N PHE A 180 5.23 -2.83 -3.45
CA PHE A 180 5.71 -2.97 -4.84
C PHE A 180 4.65 -2.59 -5.87
N MET A 181 3.49 -3.25 -5.88
CA MET A 181 2.48 -3.03 -6.91
C MET A 181 1.02 -3.22 -6.47
N ASN A 182 0.11 -2.46 -7.09
CA ASN A 182 -1.34 -2.67 -6.96
C ASN A 182 -1.98 -2.94 -8.32
N ILE A 183 -2.89 -3.91 -8.37
CA ILE A 183 -3.67 -4.25 -9.56
C ILE A 183 -5.16 -4.20 -9.21
N ALA A 184 -5.93 -3.42 -9.96
CA ALA A 184 -7.38 -3.33 -9.83
C ALA A 184 -8.07 -3.23 -11.20
N LYS A 185 -9.39 -3.34 -11.25
CA LYS A 185 -10.16 -2.75 -12.37
C LYS A 185 -10.57 -1.32 -12.01
N LYS A 186 -11.19 -1.13 -10.85
CA LYS A 186 -11.65 0.18 -10.38
C LYS A 186 -11.16 0.45 -8.96
N VAL A 187 -10.51 1.58 -8.77
CA VAL A 187 -10.15 2.13 -7.45
C VAL A 187 -10.87 3.46 -7.26
N LYS A 188 -11.64 3.58 -6.17
CA LYS A 188 -12.42 4.81 -5.88
C LYS A 188 -11.61 5.87 -5.14
N GLY A 189 -10.68 5.43 -4.30
CA GLY A 189 -9.81 6.26 -3.49
C GLY A 189 -8.38 6.23 -4.01
N VAL A 190 -7.42 6.10 -3.10
CA VAL A 190 -5.99 6.20 -3.41
C VAL A 190 -5.39 4.82 -3.68
N GLN A 191 -4.48 4.75 -4.65
CA GLN A 191 -3.73 3.55 -5.00
C GLN A 191 -2.23 3.83 -4.88
N ILE A 192 -1.58 3.38 -3.81
CA ILE A 192 -0.18 3.70 -3.49
C ILE A 192 0.72 2.47 -3.68
N ALA A 193 1.72 2.57 -4.54
CA ALA A 193 2.75 1.56 -4.76
C ALA A 193 4.11 2.22 -4.96
N ALA A 194 5.20 1.64 -4.45
CA ALA A 194 6.52 2.24 -4.71
C ALA A 194 6.89 2.14 -6.19
N PHE A 195 6.57 1.02 -6.84
CA PHE A 195 6.91 0.81 -8.25
C PHE A 195 5.71 1.07 -9.17
N MET A 196 4.63 0.28 -9.08
CA MET A 196 3.61 0.31 -10.13
C MET A 196 2.16 0.18 -9.66
N ASN A 197 1.30 1.00 -10.24
CA ASN A 197 -0.15 0.88 -10.13
C ASN A 197 -0.78 0.56 -11.50
N VAL A 198 -1.66 -0.44 -11.55
CA VAL A 198 -2.39 -0.82 -12.76
C VAL A 198 -3.88 -0.85 -12.46
N ALA A 199 -4.68 -0.09 -13.22
CA ALA A 199 -6.14 -0.14 -13.13
C ALA A 199 -6.83 0.28 -14.44
N ASP A 200 -8.10 -0.10 -14.61
CA ASP A 200 -8.92 0.52 -15.65
C ASP A 200 -9.26 1.97 -15.28
N SER A 201 -9.52 2.22 -14.00
CA SER A 201 -9.88 3.54 -13.46
C SER A 201 -9.32 3.75 -12.05
N SER A 202 -8.56 4.82 -11.85
CA SER A 202 -8.07 5.31 -10.56
C SER A 202 -7.70 6.79 -10.73
N ASP A 203 -8.22 7.67 -9.88
CA ASP A 203 -7.95 9.12 -9.97
C ASP A 203 -6.69 9.54 -9.24
N TYR A 204 -6.35 8.79 -8.19
CA TYR A 204 -5.25 9.08 -7.28
C TYR A 204 -4.22 7.93 -7.23
N PRO A 205 -3.63 7.51 -8.36
CA PRO A 205 -2.54 6.55 -8.34
C PRO A 205 -1.23 7.25 -7.97
N ILE A 206 -0.52 6.71 -6.98
CA ILE A 206 0.77 7.19 -6.50
C ILE A 206 1.76 6.05 -6.64
N GLY A 207 2.67 6.18 -7.60
CA GLY A 207 3.73 5.23 -7.86
C GLY A 207 4.60 5.70 -9.01
N LEU A 208 5.76 5.07 -9.17
CA LEU A 208 6.72 5.43 -10.21
C LEU A 208 6.10 5.31 -11.61
N ILE A 209 5.32 4.24 -11.82
CA ILE A 209 4.58 3.98 -13.06
C ILE A 209 3.10 3.75 -12.73
N ASN A 210 2.20 4.55 -13.32
CA ASN A 210 0.77 4.41 -13.10
C ASN A 210 0.05 4.14 -14.43
N LEU A 211 -0.23 2.87 -14.72
CA LEU A 211 -0.89 2.43 -15.94
C LEU A 211 -2.40 2.40 -15.73
N ILE A 212 -3.05 3.56 -15.96
CA ILE A 212 -4.50 3.70 -15.87
C ILE A 212 -5.11 3.73 -17.27
N LYS A 213 -6.06 2.84 -17.55
CA LYS A 213 -6.67 2.72 -18.88
C LYS A 213 -7.47 3.95 -19.27
N ASN A 214 -8.31 4.45 -18.37
CA ASN A 214 -9.13 5.66 -18.55
C ASN A 214 -8.42 6.93 -18.05
N GLY A 215 -7.12 6.85 -17.85
CA GLY A 215 -6.27 7.99 -17.50
C GLY A 215 -5.56 8.55 -18.72
N GLU A 216 -4.49 9.30 -18.49
CA GLU A 216 -3.72 9.95 -19.54
C GLU A 216 -2.26 9.48 -19.50
N LYS A 217 -1.66 9.34 -20.69
CA LYS A 217 -0.22 9.14 -20.84
C LYS A 217 0.33 10.22 -21.75
N SER A 218 1.54 10.69 -21.46
CA SER A 218 2.20 11.64 -22.34
C SER A 218 3.70 11.44 -22.40
N LEU A 219 4.26 11.77 -23.55
CA LEU A 219 5.69 11.89 -23.77
C LEU A 219 6.02 13.36 -23.99
N GLY A 220 6.94 13.92 -23.20
CA GLY A 220 7.30 15.32 -23.26
C GLY A 220 8.79 15.56 -23.38
N VAL A 221 9.14 16.63 -24.08
CA VAL A 221 10.51 17.16 -24.12
C VAL A 221 10.48 18.52 -23.44
N SER A 222 11.36 18.74 -22.47
CA SER A 222 11.48 19.99 -21.74
C SER A 222 12.92 20.41 -21.55
N VAL A 223 13.14 21.71 -21.41
CA VAL A 223 14.42 22.28 -20.99
C VAL A 223 14.22 23.12 -19.73
N ASP A 224 15.17 23.08 -18.82
CA ASP A 224 15.17 23.90 -17.60
C ASP A 224 16.20 25.03 -17.65
N ASP A 225 16.17 25.88 -16.62
CA ASP A 225 17.09 27.02 -16.43
C ASP A 225 18.58 26.64 -16.38
N ASN A 226 18.90 25.37 -16.09
CA ASN A 226 20.26 24.83 -16.10
C ASN A 226 20.63 24.19 -17.46
N LEU A 227 19.81 24.40 -18.50
CA LEU A 227 19.93 23.78 -19.83
C LEU A 227 19.94 22.25 -19.78
N THR A 228 19.25 21.67 -18.78
CA THR A 228 18.97 20.23 -18.75
C THR A 228 17.78 19.95 -19.65
N THR A 229 18.01 19.21 -20.73
CA THR A 229 16.94 18.74 -21.61
C THR A 229 16.48 17.36 -21.16
N LEU A 230 15.19 17.18 -20.90
CA LEU A 230 14.60 15.94 -20.42
C LEU A 230 13.59 15.40 -21.44
N LEU A 231 13.69 14.11 -21.73
CA LEU A 231 12.61 13.31 -22.29
C LEU A 231 11.86 12.65 -21.13
N THR A 232 10.56 12.90 -21.04
CA THR A 232 9.74 12.57 -19.89
C THR A 232 8.52 11.74 -20.32
N PHE A 233 8.22 10.71 -19.55
CA PHE A 233 6.99 9.93 -19.63
C PHE A 233 6.14 10.25 -18.40
N ARG A 234 4.95 10.81 -18.63
CA ARG A 234 3.93 11.02 -17.60
C ARG A 234 2.83 10.00 -17.79
N SER A 235 2.41 9.35 -16.71
CA SER A 235 1.34 8.35 -16.77
C SER A 235 0.57 8.33 -15.47
N GLY A 236 -0.76 8.37 -15.56
CA GLY A 236 -1.60 8.48 -14.37
C GLY A 236 -3.08 8.44 -14.61
N GLY A 237 -3.81 8.77 -13.54
CA GLY A 237 -5.24 8.95 -13.53
C GLY A 237 -5.66 10.32 -14.06
N ARG A 238 -6.92 10.67 -13.82
CA ARG A 238 -7.48 11.98 -14.22
C ARG A 238 -6.94 13.16 -13.39
N ILE A 239 -6.45 12.89 -12.17
CA ILE A 239 -5.96 13.92 -11.24
C ILE A 239 -4.47 13.74 -11.00
N LEU A 240 -4.04 12.59 -10.46
CA LEU A 240 -2.62 12.34 -10.17
C LEU A 240 -1.94 11.49 -11.23
N TYR A 241 -0.67 11.79 -11.48
CA TYR A 241 0.19 11.03 -12.37
C TYR A 241 1.62 10.91 -11.84
N GLY A 242 2.32 9.89 -12.32
CA GLY A 242 3.75 9.69 -12.09
C GLY A 242 4.56 10.26 -13.25
N ILE A 243 5.80 10.64 -12.96
CA ILE A 243 6.75 11.19 -13.92
C ILE A 243 8.01 10.32 -13.88
N LEU A 244 8.47 9.91 -15.05
CA LEU A 244 9.77 9.31 -15.26
C LEU A 244 10.47 10.03 -16.41
N GLY A 245 11.74 10.34 -16.27
CA GLY A 245 12.46 11.01 -17.34
C GLY A 245 13.92 10.63 -17.40
N VAL A 246 14.50 10.83 -18.57
CA VAL A 246 15.93 10.75 -18.82
C VAL A 246 16.33 11.97 -19.64
N GLY A 247 17.56 12.45 -19.49
CA GLY A 247 17.95 13.67 -20.15
C GLY A 247 19.43 13.88 -20.26
N TYR A 248 19.78 15.04 -20.80
CA TYR A 248 21.14 15.49 -21.00
C TYR A 248 21.29 16.93 -20.53
N ASN A 249 22.35 17.23 -19.79
CA ASN A 249 22.68 18.61 -19.42
C ASN A 249 23.73 19.19 -20.38
N PHE A 250 23.36 20.23 -21.12
CA PHE A 250 24.25 20.86 -22.13
C PHE A 250 25.19 21.92 -21.54
N LYS A 251 25.02 22.29 -20.27
CA LYS A 251 25.86 23.28 -19.59
C LYS A 251 27.02 22.63 -18.82
N ASN A 252 26.91 21.35 -18.51
CA ASN A 252 27.86 20.63 -17.67
C ASN A 252 28.65 19.59 -18.49
N ASP A 253 29.91 19.88 -18.79
CA ASP A 253 30.75 19.02 -19.63
C ASP A 253 31.16 17.68 -19.00
N LYS A 254 31.02 17.52 -17.67
CA LYS A 254 31.42 16.29 -16.97
C LYS A 254 30.25 15.43 -16.52
N LYS A 255 29.18 16.02 -15.99
CA LYS A 255 27.95 15.29 -15.57
C LYS A 255 26.80 15.56 -16.50
N VAL A 256 26.67 14.65 -17.45
CA VAL A 256 25.86 14.90 -18.63
C VAL A 256 24.54 14.16 -18.62
N TYR A 257 24.44 13.01 -17.97
CA TYR A 257 23.20 12.23 -17.98
C TYR A 257 22.29 12.59 -16.82
N ALA A 258 21.03 12.86 -17.12
CA ALA A 258 19.99 13.16 -16.15
C ALA A 258 19.00 11.99 -16.02
N ALA A 259 18.59 11.69 -14.80
CA ALA A 259 17.44 10.82 -14.52
C ALA A 259 16.42 11.58 -13.66
N GLU A 260 15.13 11.45 -13.99
CA GLU A 260 14.03 12.13 -13.31
C GLU A 260 12.99 11.13 -12.81
N ALA A 261 12.52 11.34 -11.58
CA ALA A 261 11.34 10.69 -11.03
C ALA A 261 10.48 11.70 -10.28
N GLY A 262 9.16 11.60 -10.38
CA GLY A 262 8.27 12.57 -9.74
C GLY A 262 6.81 12.18 -9.71
N LEU A 263 6.02 13.06 -9.11
CA LEU A 263 4.57 12.99 -9.05
C LEU A 263 4.00 14.33 -9.47
N GLY A 264 2.90 14.30 -10.21
CA GLY A 264 2.20 15.50 -10.62
C GLY A 264 0.70 15.40 -10.39
N ALA A 265 0.06 16.57 -10.37
CA ALA A 265 -1.37 16.74 -10.21
C ALA A 265 -1.91 17.72 -11.25
N HIS A 266 -2.98 17.33 -11.93
CA HIS A 266 -3.83 18.22 -12.72
C HIS A 266 -4.75 18.99 -11.75
N VAL A 267 -4.39 20.23 -11.41
CA VAL A 267 -5.19 21.04 -10.46
C VAL A 267 -6.33 21.78 -11.15
N TYR A 268 -6.21 22.04 -12.45
CA TYR A 268 -7.27 22.59 -13.29
C TYR A 268 -7.13 22.05 -14.71
N THR A 269 -8.25 21.68 -15.34
CA THR A 269 -8.28 21.25 -16.74
C THR A 269 -9.52 21.82 -17.43
N SER A 270 -9.32 22.41 -18.59
CA SER A 270 -10.36 22.90 -19.50
C SER A 270 -10.11 22.38 -20.92
N GLN A 271 -10.89 22.84 -21.90
CA GLN A 271 -10.72 22.42 -23.30
C GLN A 271 -9.40 22.91 -23.91
N ALA A 272 -8.93 24.11 -23.55
CA ALA A 272 -7.74 24.73 -24.15
C ALA A 272 -6.56 24.89 -23.17
N PHE A 273 -6.84 24.87 -21.87
CA PHE A 273 -5.87 25.20 -20.82
C PHE A 273 -5.86 24.15 -19.70
N ARG A 274 -4.67 23.87 -19.18
CA ARG A 274 -4.44 23.00 -18.04
C ARG A 274 -3.42 23.65 -17.09
N MET A 275 -3.63 23.42 -15.80
CA MET A 275 -2.71 23.84 -14.75
C MET A 275 -2.19 22.59 -14.04
N ASN A 276 -0.88 22.39 -14.06
CA ASN A 276 -0.22 21.27 -13.42
C ASN A 276 0.65 21.74 -12.26
N ILE A 277 0.69 20.95 -11.19
CA ILE A 277 1.69 21.07 -10.12
C ILE A 277 2.48 19.77 -10.09
N GLU A 278 3.81 19.87 -10.16
CA GLU A 278 4.71 18.71 -10.13
C GLU A 278 5.71 18.81 -8.98
N LEU A 279 5.99 17.68 -8.36
CA LEU A 279 7.14 17.46 -7.49
C LEU A 279 8.05 16.45 -8.20
N ALA A 280 9.24 16.90 -8.62
CA ALA A 280 10.18 16.10 -9.39
C ALA A 280 11.56 16.10 -8.74
N ALA A 281 12.24 14.96 -8.76
CA ALA A 281 13.63 14.82 -8.36
C ALA A 281 14.46 14.46 -9.59
N ILE A 282 15.59 15.15 -9.77
CA ILE A 282 16.56 14.93 -10.84
C ILE A 282 17.91 14.59 -10.22
N THR A 283 18.56 13.55 -10.75
CA THR A 283 19.98 13.27 -10.51
C THR A 283 20.78 13.54 -11.78
N LEU A 284 21.99 14.10 -11.64
CA LEU A 284 22.98 14.16 -12.73
C LEU A 284 24.17 13.26 -12.40
N GLU A 285 24.52 12.36 -13.32
CA GLU A 285 25.59 11.38 -13.15
C GLU A 285 26.58 11.38 -14.32
N ASP A 286 27.85 11.11 -14.00
CA ASP A 286 28.96 10.85 -14.94
C ASP A 286 29.54 9.43 -14.82
N PHE A 287 28.95 8.61 -13.94
CA PHE A 287 29.36 7.24 -13.60
C PHE A 287 30.83 7.09 -13.12
N LYS A 288 31.50 8.19 -12.73
CA LYS A 288 32.92 8.16 -12.35
C LYS A 288 33.19 8.75 -10.97
N ALA A 289 32.57 9.88 -10.58
CA ALA A 289 32.46 10.34 -9.19
C ALA A 289 31.70 11.67 -9.05
N GLY A 290 30.84 11.76 -8.03
CA GLY A 290 30.22 13.00 -7.57
C GLY A 290 28.70 13.01 -7.76
N GLU A 291 27.99 13.61 -6.82
CA GLU A 291 26.54 13.59 -6.77
C GLU A 291 25.97 14.99 -7.04
N TYR A 292 24.96 15.06 -7.90
CA TYR A 292 24.10 16.23 -8.04
C TYR A 292 22.66 15.75 -7.93
N PHE A 293 21.96 16.23 -6.90
CA PHE A 293 20.56 15.96 -6.67
C PHE A 293 19.79 17.28 -6.63
N LYS A 294 18.72 17.37 -7.43
CA LYS A 294 17.82 18.52 -7.46
C LYS A 294 16.39 18.06 -7.22
N SER A 295 15.70 18.62 -6.23
CA SER A 295 14.27 18.46 -6.03
C SER A 295 13.56 19.75 -6.43
N SER A 296 12.54 19.65 -7.26
CA SER A 296 11.84 20.78 -7.87
C SER A 296 10.34 20.71 -7.59
N ILE A 297 9.77 21.82 -7.12
CA ILE A 297 8.33 22.07 -7.20
C ILE A 297 8.10 22.91 -8.45
N ARG A 298 7.19 22.48 -9.33
CA ARG A 298 6.90 23.13 -10.62
C ARG A 298 5.43 23.49 -10.70
N ILE A 299 5.15 24.73 -11.12
CA ILE A 299 3.80 25.19 -11.42
C ILE A 299 3.75 25.43 -12.92
N LEU A 300 3.03 24.59 -13.67
CA LEU A 300 3.14 24.50 -15.12
C LEU A 300 1.80 24.78 -15.81
N PRO A 301 1.54 26.05 -16.17
CA PRO A 301 0.49 26.40 -17.11
C PRO A 301 0.76 25.69 -18.45
N ALA A 302 -0.25 25.04 -19.01
CA ALA A 302 -0.17 24.29 -20.25
C ALA A 302 -1.33 24.65 -21.19
N PHE A 303 -1.00 24.87 -22.46
CA PHE A 303 -1.96 25.20 -23.51
C PHE A 303 -2.01 24.10 -24.55
N LYS A 304 -3.22 23.64 -24.87
CA LYS A 304 -3.48 22.68 -25.95
C LYS A 304 -3.38 23.41 -27.29
N ILE A 305 -2.36 23.09 -28.06
CA ILE A 305 -2.13 23.65 -29.41
C ILE A 305 -2.70 22.73 -30.50
N ALA A 306 -2.85 21.44 -30.21
CA ALA A 306 -3.50 20.45 -31.06
C ALA A 306 -4.15 19.38 -30.16
N PRO A 307 -5.03 18.50 -30.68
CA PRO A 307 -5.74 17.50 -29.87
C PRO A 307 -4.84 16.61 -29.01
N HIS A 308 -3.63 16.31 -29.49
CA HIS A 308 -2.64 15.47 -28.81
C HIS A 308 -1.37 16.24 -28.42
N MET A 309 -1.35 17.58 -28.50
CA MET A 309 -0.13 18.36 -28.23
C MET A 309 -0.40 19.52 -27.28
N GLU A 310 0.42 19.60 -26.23
CA GLU A 310 0.38 20.67 -25.23
C GLU A 310 1.76 21.32 -25.13
N VAL A 311 1.79 22.65 -25.10
CA VAL A 311 2.99 23.42 -24.73
C VAL A 311 2.81 23.87 -23.29
N PHE A 312 3.84 23.71 -22.47
CA PHE A 312 3.81 24.09 -21.07
C PHE A 312 5.05 24.88 -20.70
N GLY A 313 4.93 25.71 -19.67
CA GLY A 313 6.09 26.37 -19.10
C GLY A 313 5.72 27.22 -17.90
N GLY A 314 6.60 27.27 -16.91
CA GLY A 314 6.32 27.99 -15.68
C GLY A 314 7.46 27.99 -14.68
N PRO A 315 7.26 28.69 -13.54
CA PRO A 315 8.27 28.84 -12.52
C PRO A 315 8.53 27.52 -11.78
N THR A 316 9.77 27.38 -11.32
CA THR A 316 10.22 26.25 -10.48
C THR A 316 10.88 26.76 -9.20
N ILE A 317 10.68 26.04 -8.10
CA ILE A 317 11.43 26.22 -6.86
C ILE A 317 12.28 24.97 -6.68
N ASN A 318 13.58 25.16 -6.63
CA ASN A 318 14.56 24.08 -6.67
C ASN A 318 15.37 24.04 -5.38
N TYR A 319 15.45 22.87 -4.77
CA TYR A 319 16.44 22.53 -3.76
C TYR A 319 17.53 21.70 -4.42
N VAL A 320 18.78 22.15 -4.33
CA VAL A 320 19.94 21.46 -4.87
C VAL A 320 20.87 21.01 -3.74
N ASN A 321 21.44 19.83 -3.91
CA ASN A 321 22.50 19.29 -3.08
C ASN A 321 23.57 18.68 -3.99
N THR A 322 24.81 19.17 -3.89
CA THR A 322 25.90 18.68 -4.72
C THR A 322 27.24 18.76 -4.00
N ASN A 323 28.18 17.88 -4.36
CA ASN A 323 29.56 17.92 -3.89
C ASN A 323 30.57 18.29 -4.98
N THR A 324 30.10 18.73 -6.15
CA THR A 324 30.95 19.05 -7.31
C THR A 324 30.97 20.54 -7.62
N ALA A 325 32.15 21.06 -7.99
CA ALA A 325 32.35 22.46 -8.37
C ALA A 325 31.44 22.88 -9.54
N GLU A 326 31.37 22.08 -10.60
CA GLU A 326 30.47 22.32 -11.75
C GLU A 326 29.00 22.43 -11.32
N GLY A 327 28.57 21.57 -10.39
CA GLY A 327 27.21 21.62 -9.84
C GLY A 327 26.89 22.90 -9.06
N ARG A 328 27.91 23.52 -8.42
CA ARG A 328 27.78 24.81 -7.73
C ARG A 328 27.63 25.97 -8.71
N GLU A 329 28.23 25.86 -9.89
CA GLU A 329 28.25 26.88 -10.93
C GLU A 329 27.04 26.83 -11.88
N LEU A 330 26.22 25.78 -11.80
CA LEU A 330 25.02 25.67 -12.64
C LEU A 330 24.04 26.83 -12.44
N THR A 331 23.95 27.36 -11.23
CA THR A 331 23.08 28.50 -10.88
C THR A 331 23.85 29.53 -10.07
N GLU A 332 23.75 30.81 -10.42
CA GLU A 332 24.45 31.88 -9.70
C GLU A 332 23.57 32.54 -8.61
N LYS A 333 22.26 32.59 -8.85
CA LYS A 333 21.27 33.28 -8.00
C LYS A 333 20.55 32.30 -7.09
N PHE A 334 20.80 32.39 -5.79
CA PHE A 334 20.08 31.60 -4.78
C PHE A 334 19.33 32.51 -3.83
N ILE A 335 18.21 32.00 -3.36
CA ILE A 335 17.42 32.60 -2.28
C ILE A 335 18.09 32.32 -0.92
N SER A 336 18.60 31.09 -0.76
CA SER A 336 19.37 30.66 0.42
C SER A 336 20.45 29.69 0.00
N LYS A 337 21.64 29.81 0.60
CA LYS A 337 22.78 28.89 0.40
C LYS A 337 23.27 28.41 1.75
N TRP A 338 23.59 27.13 1.85
CA TRP A 338 24.33 26.53 2.96
C TRP A 338 25.60 25.92 2.37
N ASP A 339 26.67 26.69 2.49
CA ASP A 339 28.01 26.29 2.08
C ASP A 339 28.91 26.30 3.33
N SER A 340 29.81 25.33 3.42
CA SER A 340 30.73 25.20 4.54
C SER A 340 32.15 25.12 3.99
N GLU A 341 33.03 25.99 4.49
CA GLU A 341 34.44 26.05 4.06
C GLU A 341 35.20 24.73 4.32
N THR A 342 34.69 23.86 5.20
CA THR A 342 35.31 22.58 5.57
C THR A 342 34.65 21.36 4.94
N SER A 343 33.56 21.54 4.17
CA SER A 343 32.79 20.46 3.55
C SER A 343 32.76 20.59 2.04
N THR A 344 32.95 19.48 1.32
CA THR A 344 32.78 19.47 -0.14
C THR A 344 31.32 19.61 -0.58
N ARG A 345 30.36 19.53 0.35
CA ARG A 345 28.92 19.52 0.09
C ARG A 345 28.30 20.91 0.14
N PHE A 346 27.67 21.29 -0.96
CA PHE A 346 26.91 22.52 -1.16
C PHE A 346 25.41 22.23 -1.18
N GLN A 347 24.61 23.07 -0.52
CA GLN A 347 23.16 23.04 -0.61
C GLN A 347 22.61 24.43 -0.90
N GLY A 348 21.53 24.51 -1.68
CA GLY A 348 20.92 25.80 -1.97
C GLY A 348 19.48 25.69 -2.44
N ILE A 349 18.75 26.79 -2.26
CA ILE A 349 17.40 26.97 -2.80
C ILE A 349 17.43 28.11 -3.79
N TYR A 350 16.84 27.90 -4.97
CA TYR A 350 16.74 28.92 -6.00
C TYR A 350 15.43 28.83 -6.78
N ALA A 351 15.05 29.94 -7.40
CA ALA A 351 13.92 30.00 -8.32
C ALA A 351 14.42 29.88 -9.77
N GLY A 352 13.79 29.01 -10.55
CA GLY A 352 14.10 28.77 -11.94
C GLY A 352 12.84 28.74 -12.80
N TYR A 353 12.96 28.17 -13.99
CA TYR A 353 11.84 27.98 -14.89
C TYR A 353 12.08 26.72 -15.74
N THR A 354 10.99 26.19 -16.29
CA THR A 354 11.06 25.14 -17.30
C THR A 354 10.04 25.41 -18.37
N VAL A 355 10.37 25.02 -19.60
CA VAL A 355 9.50 25.10 -20.76
C VAL A 355 9.59 23.79 -21.54
N GLY A 356 8.49 23.36 -22.14
CA GLY A 356 8.45 22.11 -22.87
C GLY A 356 7.21 21.92 -23.70
N ILE A 357 7.22 20.82 -24.44
CA ILE A 357 6.11 20.35 -25.26
C ILE A 357 5.85 18.89 -24.94
N GLN A 358 4.59 18.47 -24.94
CA GLN A 358 4.21 17.09 -24.70
C GLN A 358 3.16 16.59 -25.68
N TYR A 359 3.29 15.31 -26.04
CA TYR A 359 2.36 14.54 -26.83
C TYR A 359 1.52 13.63 -25.93
N VAL A 360 0.20 13.74 -25.99
CA VAL A 360 -0.77 13.09 -25.09
C VAL A 360 -1.52 11.97 -25.81
N PHE A 361 -1.62 10.77 -25.21
CA PHE A 361 -2.25 9.58 -25.80
C PHE A 361 -2.91 8.62 -24.81
#